data_AF-A0A2D8NAE3-F1
#
_entry.id   AF-A0A2D8NAE3-F1
#
_cell.length_a   1.000
_cell.length_b   1.000
_cell.length_c   1.000
_cell.angle_alpha   90.00
_cell.angle_beta   90.00
_cell.angle_gamma   90.00
#
_symmetry.space_group_name_H-M   'P 1'
#
loop_
_entity.id
_entity.type
_entity.pdbx_description
1 polymer ?
#
loop_
_entity_poly.entity_id
_entity_poly.type
_entity_poly.pdbx_seq_one_letter_code
_entity_poly.pdbx_strand_id
1 'polypeptide(L)'
;MITTVIPFSTDDKKIGIYPRYSLEGTTLKYGFFESITKGAETAYYTLTDYVNQMKYLASSEGASQLGGFGTIGNIFPAKWNWKRFWEMTAFLSIILGFMNVLPIPALDGCHVMFLLYEMVTGRKPNDKFMEYATMIGVFLLLGLVLYANGMDIFRAFS
;
A
#
# COMPACT_ATOMS: atom_id res chain seq x y z
N MET A 1 24.38 25.28 15.65
CA MET A 1 24.70 24.12 14.78
C MET A 1 25.88 23.40 15.42
N ILE A 2 25.65 22.27 16.08
CA ILE A 2 26.71 21.52 16.79
C ILE A 2 27.05 20.31 15.93
N THR A 3 28.16 20.38 15.20
CA THR A 3 28.70 19.25 14.44
C THR A 3 29.50 18.38 15.40
N THR A 4 28.96 17.22 15.81
CA THR A 4 29.73 16.24 16.60
C THR A 4 30.49 15.32 15.65
N VAL A 5 31.81 15.34 15.71
CA VAL A 5 32.68 14.36 15.06
C VAL A 5 32.73 13.11 15.94
N ILE A 6 32.16 11.99 15.48
CA ILE A 6 32.34 10.70 16.14
C ILE A 6 33.38 9.93 15.32
N PRO A 7 34.52 9.52 15.89
CA PRO A 7 35.48 8.71 15.15
C PRO A 7 34.87 7.31 14.95
N PHE A 8 34.68 6.88 13.69
CA PHE A 8 34.19 5.55 13.38
C PHE A 8 35.28 4.70 12.72
N SER A 9 35.44 3.49 13.26
CA SER A 9 36.16 2.30 12.78
C SER A 9 37.62 2.43 12.33
N THR A 10 38.49 1.73 13.05
CA THR A 10 39.96 1.68 12.96
C THR A 10 40.54 1.13 11.65
N ASP A 11 39.75 0.65 10.68
CA ASP A 11 40.29 -0.01 9.48
C ASP A 11 40.39 0.85 8.22
N ASP A 12 39.60 1.92 8.11
CA ASP A 12 39.62 2.78 6.92
C ASP A 12 39.79 4.23 7.39
N LYS A 13 41.01 4.78 7.21
CA LYS A 13 41.47 6.12 7.66
C LYS A 13 40.73 7.30 6.98
N LYS A 14 39.41 7.25 6.88
CA LYS A 14 38.56 8.25 6.24
C LYS A 14 37.72 8.93 7.32
N ILE A 15 37.92 10.24 7.48
CA ILE A 15 37.08 11.08 8.35
C ILE A 15 35.80 11.40 7.57
N GLY A 16 34.69 10.78 7.95
CA GLY A 16 33.37 11.11 7.44
C GLY A 16 32.72 12.21 8.28
N ILE A 17 32.22 13.27 7.63
CA ILE A 17 31.36 14.27 8.26
C ILE A 17 29.93 13.99 7.81
N TYR A 18 29.03 13.68 8.74
CA TYR A 18 27.60 13.61 8.47
C TYR A 18 26.88 14.65 9.34
N PRO A 19 25.88 15.36 8.78
CA PRO A 19 25.08 16.30 9.56
C PRO A 19 24.28 15.52 10.61
N ARG A 20 24.51 15.84 11.89
CA ARG A 20 23.64 15.38 12.97
C ARG A 20 22.40 16.25 12.99
N TYR A 21 21.34 15.79 12.30
CA TYR A 21 20.03 16.38 12.49
C TYR A 21 19.54 16.01 13.89
N SER A 22 19.62 16.97 14.82
CA SER A 22 18.95 16.88 16.12
C SER A 22 17.46 17.12 15.89
N LEU A 23 16.78 16.12 15.32
CA LEU A 23 15.32 16.11 15.24
C LEU A 23 14.79 15.81 16.65
N GLU A 24 14.62 16.84 17.46
CA GLU A 24 13.80 16.72 18.67
C GLU A 24 12.37 16.43 18.22
N GLY A 25 11.99 15.15 18.26
CA GLY A 25 10.64 14.72 17.92
C GLY A 25 9.65 15.31 18.90
N THR A 26 9.00 16.41 18.52
CA THR A 26 7.92 16.98 19.31
C THR A 26 6.68 16.11 19.12
N THR A 27 6.20 15.51 20.21
CA THR A 27 4.94 14.77 20.20
C THR A 27 3.78 15.76 20.33
N LEU A 28 3.15 16.09 19.21
CA LEU A 28 1.96 16.92 19.18
C LEU A 28 0.76 16.08 19.63
N LYS A 29 0.12 16.49 20.73
CA LYS A 29 -1.12 15.89 21.22
C LYS A 29 -2.29 16.68 20.66
N TYR A 30 -3.06 16.05 19.79
CA TYR A 30 -4.27 16.66 19.22
C TYR A 30 -5.46 16.47 20.16
N GLY A 31 -6.31 17.49 20.27
CA GLY A 31 -7.62 17.34 20.92
C GLY A 31 -8.55 16.40 20.13
N PHE A 32 -9.70 16.02 20.69
CA PHE A 32 -10.63 15.08 20.04
C PHE A 32 -11.04 15.54 18.61
N PHE A 33 -11.56 16.76 18.46
CA PHE A 33 -11.98 17.27 17.16
C PHE A 33 -10.82 17.55 16.20
N GLU A 34 -9.69 17.99 16.75
CA GLU A 34 -8.46 18.22 15.98
C GLU A 34 -7.92 16.91 15.41
N SER A 35 -7.98 15.82 16.19
CA SER A 35 -7.54 14.49 15.78
C SER A 35 -8.39 13.91 14.63
N ILE A 36 -9.68 14.24 14.55
CA ILE A 36 -10.55 13.83 13.43
C ILE A 36 -10.09 14.54 12.14
N THR A 37 -9.88 15.86 12.21
CA THR A 37 -9.44 16.64 11.05
C THR A 37 -8.05 16.21 10.59
N LYS A 38 -7.12 16.04 11.53
CA LYS A 38 -5.78 15.56 11.22
C LYS A 38 -5.76 14.12 10.72
N GLY A 39 -6.66 13.27 11.24
CA GLY A 39 -6.88 11.91 10.76
C GLY A 39 -7.35 11.88 9.31
N ALA A 40 -8.30 12.74 8.93
CA ALA A 40 -8.77 12.85 7.55
C ALA A 40 -7.67 13.34 6.59
N GLU A 41 -6.89 14.34 7.02
CA GLU A 41 -5.72 14.82 6.26
C GLU A 41 -4.69 13.69 6.08
N THR A 42 -4.40 12.95 7.15
CA THR A 42 -3.47 11.80 7.10
C THR A 42 -3.99 10.74 6.14
N ALA A 43 -5.28 10.39 6.21
CA ALA A 43 -5.89 9.43 5.31
C ALA A 43 -5.80 9.86 3.84
N TYR A 44 -5.99 11.14 3.54
CA TYR A 44 -5.83 11.70 2.19
C TYR A 44 -4.40 11.54 1.66
N TYR A 45 -3.39 11.86 2.49
CA TYR A 45 -2.00 11.68 2.10
C TYR A 45 -1.62 10.21 1.95
N THR A 46 -2.06 9.36 2.87
CA THR A 46 -1.84 7.90 2.77
C THR A 46 -2.47 7.33 1.50
N LEU A 47 -3.69 7.75 1.14
CA LEU A 47 -4.34 7.34 -0.10
C LEU A 47 -3.57 7.82 -1.33
N THR A 48 -3.15 9.08 -1.34
CA THR A 48 -2.39 9.67 -2.46
C THR A 48 -1.06 8.96 -2.65
N ASP A 49 -0.35 8.68 -1.55
CA ASP A 49 0.91 7.95 -1.57
C ASP A 49 0.70 6.51 -2.09
N TYR A 50 -0.33 5.82 -1.61
CA TYR A 50 -0.70 4.50 -2.12
C TYR A 50 -0.99 4.50 -3.63
N VAL A 51 -1.73 5.49 -4.13
CA VAL A 51 -1.98 5.64 -5.59
C VAL A 51 -0.68 5.84 -6.37
N ASN A 52 0.28 6.61 -5.84
CA ASN A 52 1.57 6.80 -6.49
C ASN A 52 2.42 5.51 -6.46
N GLN A 53 2.39 4.77 -5.35
CA GLN A 53 3.03 3.46 -5.26
C GLN A 53 2.42 2.48 -6.26
N MET A 54 1.09 2.46 -6.43
CA MET A 54 0.42 1.63 -7.44
C MET A 54 0.89 1.95 -8.86
N LYS A 55 1.09 3.24 -9.19
CA LYS A 55 1.69 3.63 -10.49
C LYS A 55 3.11 3.10 -10.65
N TYR A 56 3.89 3.09 -9.57
CA TYR A 56 5.24 2.51 -9.58
C TYR A 56 5.21 0.98 -9.73
N LEU A 57 4.25 0.27 -9.12
CA LEU A 57 4.09 -1.18 -9.27
C LEU A 57 3.77 -1.60 -10.71
N ALA A 58 3.18 -0.71 -11.52
CA ALA A 58 2.98 -0.94 -12.94
C ALA A 58 4.27 -0.83 -13.78
N SER A 59 5.38 -0.38 -13.20
CA SER A 59 6.72 -0.40 -13.84
C SER A 59 7.37 -1.79 -13.74
N SER A 60 8.29 -2.09 -14.64
CA SER A 60 9.07 -3.36 -14.64
C SER A 60 9.79 -3.62 -13.32
N GLU A 61 10.36 -2.56 -12.74
CA GLU A 61 11.08 -2.59 -11.47
C GLU A 61 10.12 -2.82 -10.29
N GLY A 62 8.95 -2.18 -10.30
CA GLY A 62 7.92 -2.34 -9.28
C GLY A 62 7.27 -3.73 -9.30
N ALA A 63 7.03 -4.29 -10.49
CA ALA A 63 6.46 -5.63 -10.64
C ALA A 63 7.35 -6.72 -10.01
N SER A 64 8.68 -6.54 -10.06
CA SER A 64 9.63 -7.47 -9.43
C SER A 64 9.58 -7.41 -7.90
N GLN A 65 9.06 -6.34 -7.30
CA GLN A 65 8.94 -6.18 -5.85
C GLN A 65 7.59 -6.65 -5.29
N LEU A 66 6.69 -7.13 -6.16
CA LEU A 66 5.44 -7.76 -5.72
C LEU A 66 5.77 -9.07 -4.98
N GLY A 67 5.66 -9.03 -3.66
CA GLY A 67 5.77 -10.19 -2.79
C GLY A 67 4.41 -10.84 -2.55
N GLY A 68 4.41 -12.16 -2.37
CA GLY A 68 3.23 -12.91 -1.95
C GLY A 68 2.92 -12.75 -0.46
N PHE A 69 2.21 -13.74 0.11
CA PHE A 69 1.79 -13.70 1.50
C PHE A 69 2.96 -13.63 2.50
N GLY A 70 4.15 -14.13 2.14
CA GLY A 70 5.33 -14.08 3.00
C GLY A 70 5.81 -12.65 3.25
N THR A 71 5.72 -11.79 2.24
CA THR A 71 6.09 -10.38 2.37
C THR A 71 5.11 -9.61 3.26
N ILE A 72 3.81 -9.93 3.18
CA ILE A 72 2.77 -9.33 4.03
C ILE A 72 2.99 -9.69 5.51
N GLY A 73 3.38 -10.93 5.80
CA GLY A 73 3.67 -11.39 7.16
C GLY A 73 4.79 -10.59 7.86
N ASN A 74 5.76 -10.08 7.10
CA ASN A 74 6.91 -9.33 7.62
C ASN A 74 6.60 -7.85 7.94
N ILE A 75 5.40 -7.35 7.61
CA ILE A 75 5.01 -5.95 7.85
C ILE A 75 4.58 -5.72 9.32
N PHE A 76 4.23 -6.80 10.02
CA PHE A 76 3.80 -6.75 11.43
C PHE A 76 5.01 -6.87 12.37
N PRO A 77 5.12 -5.98 13.38
CA PRO A 77 6.21 -6.04 14.34
C PRO A 77 6.11 -7.29 15.23
N ALA A 78 7.25 -7.88 15.60
CA ALA A 78 7.31 -9.04 16.51
C ALA A 78 6.81 -8.72 17.94
N LYS A 79 6.71 -7.44 18.29
CA LYS A 79 6.19 -6.97 19.58
C LYS A 79 4.92 -6.17 19.37
N TRP A 80 3.96 -6.39 20.26
CA TRP A 80 2.69 -5.67 20.25
C TRP A 80 2.88 -4.16 20.46
N ASN A 81 2.24 -3.36 19.61
CA ASN A 81 2.27 -1.90 19.68
C ASN A 81 0.90 -1.34 19.25
N TRP A 82 0.20 -0.68 20.19
CA TRP A 82 -1.17 -0.18 19.97
C TRP A 82 -1.23 0.87 18.85
N LYS A 83 -0.24 1.79 18.80
CA LYS A 83 -0.16 2.82 17.77
C LYS A 83 0.00 2.18 16.39
N ARG A 84 0.92 1.22 16.27
CA ARG A 84 1.16 0.52 15.00
C ARG A 84 -0.05 -0.30 14.57
N PHE A 85 -0.75 -0.93 15.50
CA PHE A 85 -1.97 -1.68 15.22
C PHE A 85 -3.02 -0.79 14.53
N TRP A 86 -3.37 0.35 15.14
CA TRP A 86 -4.36 1.27 14.55
C TRP A 86 -3.88 1.90 13.25
N GLU A 87 -2.60 2.23 13.13
CA GLU A 87 -2.01 2.71 11.87
C GLU A 87 -2.13 1.68 10.75
N MET A 88 -1.85 0.40 11.04
CA MET A 88 -1.99 -0.68 10.06
C MET A 88 -3.44 -0.96 9.72
N THR A 89 -4.35 -0.95 10.70
CA THR A 89 -5.79 -1.11 10.46
C THR A 89 -6.31 0.02 9.58
N ALA A 90 -5.92 1.27 9.86
CA ALA A 90 -6.29 2.42 9.03
C ALA A 90 -5.72 2.30 7.62
N PHE A 91 -4.45 1.93 7.49
CA PHE A 91 -3.80 1.71 6.19
C PHE A 91 -4.50 0.62 5.36
N LEU A 92 -4.75 -0.56 5.95
CA LEU A 92 -5.45 -1.66 5.29
C LEU A 92 -6.88 -1.27 4.91
N SER A 93 -7.58 -0.51 5.77
CA SER A 93 -8.93 -0.02 5.47
C SER A 93 -8.93 0.95 4.27
N ILE A 94 -7.95 1.84 4.18
CA ILE A 94 -7.81 2.77 3.04
C ILE A 94 -7.52 1.98 1.76
N ILE A 95 -6.60 1.01 1.80
CA ILE A 95 -6.29 0.17 0.64
C ILE A 95 -7.52 -0.59 0.20
N LEU A 96 -8.22 -1.26 1.11
CA LEU A 96 -9.40 -2.06 0.75
C LEU A 96 -10.51 -1.18 0.17
N GLY A 97 -10.76 -0.01 0.77
CA GLY A 97 -11.73 0.96 0.25
C GLY A 97 -11.36 1.47 -1.14
N PHE A 98 -10.10 1.81 -1.38
CA PHE A 98 -9.62 2.24 -2.69
C PHE A 98 -9.70 1.12 -3.73
N MET A 99 -9.23 -0.08 -3.39
CA MET A 99 -9.24 -1.25 -4.29
C MET A 99 -10.66 -1.61 -4.71
N ASN A 100 -11.63 -1.52 -3.80
CA ASN A 100 -13.05 -1.77 -4.09
C ASN A 100 -13.68 -0.74 -5.04
N VAL A 101 -13.10 0.44 -5.20
CA VAL A 101 -13.59 1.45 -6.16
C VAL A 101 -12.97 1.27 -7.55
N LEU A 102 -11.85 0.56 -7.67
CA LEU A 102 -11.21 0.33 -8.96
C LEU A 102 -12.08 -0.56 -9.87
N PRO A 103 -12.06 -0.33 -11.20
CA PRO A 103 -12.79 -1.13 -12.17
C PRO A 103 -12.09 -2.47 -12.46
N ILE A 104 -11.82 -3.24 -11.40
CA ILE A 104 -11.23 -4.57 -11.50
C ILE A 104 -12.38 -5.59 -11.59
N PRO A 105 -12.39 -6.47 -12.61
CA PRO A 105 -13.44 -7.49 -12.71
C PRO A 105 -13.42 -8.42 -11.50
N ALA A 106 -14.60 -8.78 -10.99
CA ALA A 106 -14.86 -9.48 -9.72
C ALA A 106 -14.84 -8.64 -8.42
N LEU A 107 -14.54 -7.34 -8.46
CA LEU A 107 -14.72 -6.42 -7.32
C LEU A 107 -15.97 -5.53 -7.49
N ASP A 108 -16.41 -4.93 -6.37
CA ASP A 108 -17.59 -4.05 -6.31
C ASP A 108 -17.53 -2.87 -7.29
N GLY A 109 -16.33 -2.32 -7.54
CA GLY A 109 -16.10 -1.19 -8.45
C GLY A 109 -16.48 -1.49 -9.90
N CYS A 110 -16.43 -2.76 -10.32
CA CYS A 110 -16.90 -3.20 -11.63
C CYS A 110 -18.41 -2.94 -11.79
N HIS A 111 -19.20 -3.29 -10.77
CA HIS A 111 -20.63 -3.04 -10.76
C HIS A 111 -20.96 -1.54 -10.74
N VAL A 112 -20.21 -0.76 -9.96
CA VAL A 112 -20.35 0.70 -9.94
C VAL A 112 -20.07 1.30 -11.31
N MET A 113 -19.02 0.86 -12.01
CA MET A 113 -18.71 1.33 -13.37
C MET A 113 -19.84 1.03 -14.35
N PHE A 114 -20.44 -0.15 -14.29
CA PHE A 114 -21.58 -0.50 -15.15
C PHE A 114 -22.84 0.30 -14.85
N LEU A 115 -23.11 0.56 -13.57
CA LEU A 115 -24.23 1.40 -13.15
C LEU A 115 -24.03 2.85 -13.60
N LEU A 116 -22.81 3.38 -13.51
CA LEU A 116 -22.46 4.70 -14.05
C LEU A 116 -22.63 4.73 -15.59
N TYR A 117 -22.21 3.68 -16.28
CA TYR A 117 -22.43 3.53 -17.72
C TYR A 117 -23.92 3.50 -18.08
N GLU A 118 -24.73 2.73 -17.35
CA GLU A 118 -26.18 2.66 -17.55
C GLU A 118 -26.84 4.02 -17.29
N MET A 119 -26.41 4.73 -16.24
CA MET A 119 -26.92 6.07 -15.93
C MET A 119 -26.64 7.08 -17.04
N VAL A 120 -25.46 7.00 -17.67
CA VAL A 120 -25.08 7.91 -18.78
C VAL A 120 -25.73 7.50 -20.10
N THR A 121 -25.84 6.21 -20.39
CA THR A 121 -26.31 5.71 -21.70
C THR A 121 -27.79 5.34 -21.75
N GLY A 122 -28.44 5.21 -20.59
CA GLY A 122 -29.83 4.75 -20.45
C GLY A 122 -30.07 3.31 -20.89
N ARG A 123 -29.00 2.52 -21.10
CA ARG A 123 -29.07 1.15 -21.62
C ARG A 123 -28.47 0.18 -20.63
N LYS A 124 -29.20 -0.90 -20.35
CA LYS A 124 -28.69 -1.98 -19.52
C LYS A 124 -27.48 -2.65 -20.19
N PRO A 125 -26.37 -2.84 -19.45
CA PRO A 125 -25.27 -3.68 -19.89
C PRO A 125 -25.77 -5.12 -20.15
N ASN A 126 -25.08 -5.83 -21.04
CA ASN A 126 -25.42 -7.22 -21.34
C ASN A 126 -25.00 -8.14 -20.18
N ASP A 127 -25.95 -8.90 -19.61
CA ASP A 127 -25.70 -9.81 -18.49
C ASP A 127 -24.59 -10.83 -18.78
N LYS A 128 -24.51 -11.34 -20.02
CA LYS A 128 -23.45 -12.26 -20.43
C LYS A 128 -22.07 -11.63 -20.36
N PHE A 129 -21.95 -10.35 -20.71
CA PHE A 129 -20.67 -9.65 -20.64
C PHE A 129 -20.20 -9.50 -19.19
N MET A 130 -21.10 -9.24 -18.25
CA MET A 130 -20.77 -9.16 -16.82
C MET A 130 -20.28 -10.49 -16.27
N GLU A 131 -20.93 -11.60 -16.65
CA GLU A 131 -20.51 -12.95 -16.25
C GLU A 131 -19.11 -13.28 -16.77
N TYR A 132 -18.84 -13.04 -18.06
CA TYR A 132 -17.52 -13.26 -18.65
C TYR A 132 -16.44 -12.38 -18.02
N ALA A 133 -16.71 -11.09 -17.81
CA ALA A 133 -15.77 -10.18 -17.17
C ALA A 133 -15.40 -10.65 -15.76
N THR A 134 -16.41 -11.06 -14.98
CA THR A 134 -16.21 -11.59 -13.63
C THR A 134 -15.38 -12.87 -13.63
N MET A 135 -15.70 -13.82 -14.52
CA MET A 135 -14.98 -15.08 -14.64
C MET A 135 -13.50 -14.87 -15.03
N ILE A 136 -13.25 -13.99 -16.00
CA ILE A 136 -11.89 -13.61 -16.40
C ILE A 136 -11.15 -12.94 -15.23
N GLY A 137 -11.82 -12.05 -14.49
CA GLY A 137 -11.27 -11.40 -13.30
C GLY A 137 -10.82 -12.39 -12.24
N VAL A 138 -11.70 -13.32 -11.86
CA VAL A 138 -11.38 -14.37 -10.90
C VAL A 138 -10.20 -15.23 -11.39
N PHE A 139 -10.19 -15.61 -12.67
CA PHE A 139 -9.10 -16.41 -13.22
C PHE A 139 -7.76 -15.68 -13.18
N LEU A 140 -7.73 -14.39 -13.56
CA LEU A 140 -6.54 -13.54 -13.48
C LEU A 140 -6.06 -13.36 -12.04
N LEU A 141 -6.98 -13.12 -11.10
CA LEU A 141 -6.66 -12.98 -9.67
C LEU A 141 -6.04 -14.27 -9.11
N LEU A 142 -6.64 -15.43 -9.39
CA LEU A 142 -6.10 -16.72 -8.98
C LEU A 142 -4.71 -16.97 -9.59
N GLY A 143 -4.53 -16.66 -10.88
CA GLY A 143 -3.23 -16.74 -11.54
C GLY A 143 -2.17 -15.87 -10.88
N LEU A 144 -2.52 -14.63 -10.53
CA LEU A 144 -1.61 -13.70 -9.85
C LEU A 144 -1.24 -14.18 -8.45
N VAL A 145 -2.20 -14.69 -7.67
CA VAL A 145 -1.95 -15.24 -6.32
C VAL A 145 -1.00 -16.42 -6.42
N LEU A 146 -1.22 -17.35 -7.35
CA LEU A 146 -0.32 -18.49 -7.56
C LEU A 146 1.08 -18.04 -7.98
N TYR A 147 1.19 -17.06 -8.87
CA TYR A 147 2.46 -16.50 -9.32
C TYR A 147 3.25 -15.85 -8.17
N ALA A 148 2.60 -14.98 -7.39
CA ALA A 148 3.23 -14.29 -6.26
C ALA A 148 3.69 -15.26 -5.17
N ASN A 149 2.88 -16.28 -4.85
CA ASN A 149 3.25 -17.34 -3.92
C ASN A 149 4.40 -18.20 -4.45
N GLY A 150 4.40 -18.52 -5.74
CA GLY A 150 5.51 -19.20 -6.39
C GLY A 150 6.80 -18.42 -6.25
N MET A 151 6.78 -17.10 -6.49
CA MET A 151 7.95 -16.23 -6.35
C MET A 151 8.50 -16.18 -4.91
N ASP A 152 7.62 -16.13 -3.92
CA ASP A 152 8.01 -16.21 -2.50
C ASP A 152 8.71 -17.54 -2.19
N ILE A 153 8.21 -18.66 -2.71
CA ILE A 153 8.83 -19.98 -2.57
C ILE A 153 10.22 -20.01 -3.20
N PHE A 154 10.38 -19.54 -4.43
CA PHE A 154 11.69 -19.49 -5.10
C PHE A 154 12.70 -18.66 -4.29
N ARG A 155 12.29 -17.50 -3.78
CA ARG A 155 13.12 -16.64 -2.93
C ARG A 155 13.49 -17.27 -1.58
N ALA A 156 12.64 -18.14 -1.04
CA ALA A 156 12.92 -18.82 0.22
C ALA A 156 14.00 -19.91 0.09
N PHE A 157 14.23 -20.43 -1.12
CA PHE A 157 15.21 -21.49 -1.40
C PHE A 157 16.48 -21.01 -2.12
N SER A 158 16.51 -19.77 -2.63
CA SER A 158 17.67 -19.13 -3.27
C SER A 158 18.47 -18.29 -2.28
#